data_AF-A0A7S1QPJ1-F1
#
_entry.id   AF-A0A7S1QPJ1-F1
#
_cell.length_a   1.000
_cell.length_b   1.000
_cell.length_c   1.000
_cell.angle_alpha   90.00
_cell.angle_beta   90.00
_cell.angle_gamma   90.00
#
_symmetry.space_group_name_H-M   'P 1'
#
loop_
_entity.id
_entity.type
_entity.pdbx_description
1 polymer ?
#
loop_
_entity_poly.entity_id
_entity_poly.type
_entity_poly.pdbx_seq_one_letter_code
_entity_poly.pdbx_strand_id
1 'polypeptide(L)'
;EVLRYPGDQCVVPLAVAMGNHDAGGYQWAGASAYATQSARAAHSAFYSKYYPQSSVAVTPTPSEDAHANDWTSTLNTRVIGGVLGWTTLDTGHVFALDAGQARYMRASLTYMRDTARVPAIVLYHVPSYPSVRQSDASSKKVDSAAVRQVFGPLLDEFDDVVTLVFENHDHAYKRTHRIRGEAVVPVTGAGGR
;
A
#
# COMPACT_ATOMS: atom_id res chain seq x y z
N GLU A 1 17.74 -13.19 11.68
CA GLU A 1 17.98 -13.00 13.13
C GLU A 1 16.66 -12.55 13.76
N VAL A 2 16.10 -13.31 14.70
CA VAL A 2 14.85 -12.95 15.38
C VAL A 2 15.23 -12.01 16.52
N LEU A 3 14.71 -10.79 16.52
CA LEU A 3 14.85 -9.84 17.64
C LEU A 3 14.27 -10.49 18.91
N ARG A 4 15.12 -11.06 19.75
CA ARG A 4 14.75 -11.51 21.10
C ARG A 4 15.18 -10.45 22.09
N TYR A 5 14.22 -9.69 22.61
CA TYR A 5 14.45 -8.83 23.77
C TYR A 5 14.37 -9.68 25.05
N PRO A 6 15.18 -9.40 26.09
CA PRO A 6 15.11 -10.11 27.36
C PRO A 6 13.88 -9.63 28.16
N GLY A 7 12.99 -10.55 28.54
CA GLY A 7 11.82 -10.29 29.41
C GLY A 7 10.47 -10.49 28.72
N ASP A 8 9.41 -10.64 29.52
CA ASP A 8 7.99 -10.85 29.13
C ASP A 8 7.35 -9.69 28.34
N GLN A 9 8.12 -8.97 27.53
CA GLN A 9 7.63 -7.90 26.69
C GLN A 9 7.15 -8.47 25.35
N CYS A 10 5.83 -8.44 25.14
CA CYS A 10 5.23 -8.77 23.86
C CYS A 10 5.53 -7.65 22.85
N VAL A 11 6.29 -7.98 21.80
CA VAL A 11 6.52 -7.09 20.66
C VAL A 11 5.47 -7.39 19.60
N VAL A 12 4.63 -6.41 19.29
CA VAL A 12 3.65 -6.50 18.19
C VAL A 12 4.23 -5.82 16.95
N PRO A 13 4.55 -6.56 15.88
CA PRO A 13 4.98 -5.94 14.63
C PRO A 13 3.82 -5.14 14.02
N LEU A 14 4.09 -3.90 13.62
CA LEU A 14 3.11 -3.03 12.96
C LEU A 14 3.45 -2.90 11.48
N ALA A 15 2.49 -3.25 10.62
CA ALA A 15 2.48 -2.86 9.22
C ALA A 15 1.50 -1.70 9.08
N VAL A 16 2.00 -0.53 8.65
CA VAL A 16 1.22 0.71 8.64
C VAL A 16 1.25 1.29 7.25
N ALA A 17 0.07 1.69 6.75
CA ALA A 17 -0.10 2.53 5.57
C ALA A 17 -0.53 3.91 6.02
N MET A 18 0.05 4.96 5.42
CA MET A 18 -0.26 6.34 5.79
C MET A 18 -1.69 6.71 5.38
N GLY A 19 -2.44 7.26 6.32
CA GLY A 19 -3.79 7.76 6.09
C GLY A 19 -3.84 9.23 5.70
N ASN A 20 -5.00 9.66 5.20
CA ASN A 20 -5.26 11.06 4.90
C ASN A 20 -5.04 11.96 6.13
N HIS A 21 -5.45 11.53 7.34
CA HIS A 21 -5.26 12.31 8.57
C HIS A 21 -3.80 12.44 9.00
N ASP A 22 -2.96 11.46 8.68
CA ASP A 22 -1.51 11.52 8.89
C ASP A 22 -0.83 12.51 7.94
N ALA A 23 -1.42 12.71 6.76
CA ALA A 23 -1.01 13.70 5.75
C ALA A 23 -1.77 15.05 5.87
N GLY A 24 -2.41 15.31 7.00
CA GLY A 24 -3.08 16.58 7.30
C GLY A 24 -4.58 16.67 6.91
N GLY A 25 -5.17 15.62 6.34
CA GLY A 25 -6.60 15.51 6.02
C GLY A 25 -6.95 15.86 4.56
N TYR A 26 -8.25 16.07 4.29
CA TYR A 26 -8.78 16.39 2.94
C TYR A 26 -8.54 17.83 2.50
N GLN A 27 -7.95 18.66 3.35
CA GLN A 27 -7.80 20.09 3.09
C GLN A 27 -6.77 20.40 1.98
N TRP A 28 -6.06 19.39 1.48
CA TRP A 28 -4.78 19.58 0.77
C TRP A 28 -4.78 19.10 -0.68
N ALA A 29 -5.72 18.26 -1.11
CA ALA A 29 -5.79 17.74 -2.48
C ALA A 29 -6.08 18.80 -3.56
N GLY A 30 -6.36 20.05 -3.18
CA GLY A 30 -6.57 21.17 -4.11
C GLY A 30 -5.80 22.45 -3.75
N ALA A 31 -4.87 22.39 -2.80
CA ALA A 31 -4.07 23.56 -2.41
C ALA A 31 -2.74 23.58 -3.19
N SER A 32 -2.45 24.66 -3.90
CA SER A 32 -1.20 24.85 -4.68
C SER A 32 0.07 24.67 -3.84
N ALA A 33 -0.02 24.84 -2.52
CA ALA A 33 1.03 24.56 -1.55
C ALA A 33 1.48 23.08 -1.49
N TYR A 34 0.77 22.15 -2.14
CA TYR A 34 1.03 20.70 -2.15
C TYR A 34 1.32 20.15 -3.55
N ALA A 35 1.63 21.04 -4.50
CA ALA A 35 1.90 20.66 -5.89
C ALA A 35 3.11 19.71 -6.03
N THR A 36 4.00 19.67 -5.03
CA THR A 36 5.21 18.85 -5.06
C THR A 36 5.17 17.73 -4.01
N GLN A 37 5.87 16.63 -4.29
CA GLN A 37 6.07 15.55 -3.32
C GLN A 37 6.80 16.03 -2.07
N SER A 38 7.80 16.90 -2.20
CA SER A 38 8.54 17.45 -1.06
C SER A 38 7.64 18.24 -0.10
N ALA A 39 6.68 19.00 -0.63
CA ALA A 39 5.69 19.68 0.21
C ALA A 39 4.83 18.67 0.97
N ARG A 40 4.31 17.64 0.27
CA ARG A 40 3.51 16.57 0.92
C ARG A 40 4.30 15.82 2.00
N ALA A 41 5.58 15.51 1.75
CA ALA A 41 6.47 14.85 2.71
C ALA A 41 6.73 15.67 3.99
N ALA A 42 6.78 17.01 3.89
CA ALA A 42 6.92 17.87 5.06
C ALA A 42 5.73 17.75 6.03
N HIS A 43 4.54 17.41 5.52
CA HIS A 43 3.33 17.26 6.32
C HIS A 43 3.13 15.84 6.86
N SER A 44 3.81 14.84 6.30
CA SER A 44 3.86 13.49 6.86
C SER A 44 4.95 13.32 7.92
N ALA A 45 5.60 14.40 8.39
CA ALA A 45 6.70 14.35 9.34
C ALA A 45 6.36 13.58 10.63
N PHE A 46 5.12 13.66 11.11
CA PHE A 46 4.67 12.83 12.24
C PHE A 46 4.73 11.34 11.88
N TYR A 47 4.08 10.96 10.79
CA TYR A 47 4.06 9.58 10.30
C TYR A 47 5.49 9.04 10.09
N SER A 48 6.29 9.75 9.30
CA SER A 48 7.65 9.36 8.93
C SER A 48 8.59 9.28 10.14
N LYS A 49 8.33 10.06 11.20
CA LYS A 49 9.11 10.02 12.44
C LYS A 49 8.81 8.79 13.32
N TYR A 50 7.55 8.36 13.39
CA TYR A 50 7.13 7.25 14.26
C TYR A 50 7.06 5.90 13.55
N TYR A 51 6.82 5.93 12.26
CA TYR A 51 6.82 4.77 11.38
C TYR A 51 7.89 4.90 10.31
N PRO A 52 9.18 5.15 10.67
CA PRO A 52 10.25 5.23 9.68
C PRO A 52 10.37 3.88 8.99
N GLN A 53 9.97 3.82 7.72
CA GLN A 53 10.08 2.59 6.94
C GLN A 53 11.48 2.56 6.32
N SER A 54 12.49 2.16 7.11
CA SER A 54 13.90 2.17 6.67
C SER A 54 14.19 1.13 5.58
N SER A 55 14.61 1.58 4.41
CA SER A 55 14.96 0.77 3.25
C SER A 55 16.21 -0.10 3.47
N VAL A 56 16.05 -1.31 3.98
CA VAL A 56 17.10 -2.37 3.82
C VAL A 56 16.54 -3.75 3.47
N ALA A 57 15.27 -3.90 3.13
CA ALA A 57 14.81 -5.16 2.55
C ALA A 57 13.95 -4.87 1.33
N VAL A 58 14.58 -5.00 0.16
CA VAL A 58 13.99 -4.88 -1.17
C VAL A 58 13.61 -3.44 -1.52
N THR A 59 14.60 -2.67 -1.95
CA THR A 59 14.35 -1.61 -2.92
C THR A 59 14.36 -2.29 -4.29
N PRO A 60 13.22 -2.64 -4.91
CA PRO A 60 13.25 -2.81 -6.34
C PRO A 60 13.39 -1.39 -6.89
N THR A 61 14.60 -1.01 -7.27
CA THR A 61 14.86 0.29 -7.89
C THR A 61 14.08 0.38 -9.20
N PRO A 62 13.05 1.24 -9.33
CA PRO A 62 12.75 1.80 -10.63
C PRO A 62 13.90 2.77 -10.88
N SER A 63 14.86 2.36 -11.72
CA SER A 63 16.13 3.03 -11.94
C SER A 63 16.06 4.56 -11.95
N GLU A 64 17.04 5.18 -11.28
CA GLU A 64 17.44 6.59 -11.39
C GLU A 64 16.43 7.63 -10.89
N ASP A 65 16.18 7.65 -9.57
CA ASP A 65 16.41 8.84 -8.72
C ASP A 65 15.90 8.61 -7.29
N ALA A 66 16.85 8.60 -6.34
CA ALA A 66 16.71 8.94 -4.92
C ALA A 66 15.53 8.40 -4.07
N HIS A 67 15.46 7.10 -3.78
CA HIS A 67 14.63 6.60 -2.65
C HIS A 67 15.32 5.59 -1.72
N ALA A 68 16.62 5.31 -1.91
CA ALA A 68 17.34 4.30 -1.13
C ALA A 68 17.58 4.68 0.34
N ASN A 69 17.33 5.93 0.74
CA ASN A 69 17.45 6.45 2.12
C ASN A 69 16.34 7.47 2.44
N ASP A 70 15.18 7.37 1.77
CA ASP A 70 14.09 8.30 2.01
C ASP A 70 13.31 7.88 3.25
N TRP A 71 13.71 8.42 4.41
CA TRP A 71 13.00 8.27 5.68
C TRP A 71 11.56 8.80 5.64
N THR A 72 11.17 9.51 4.58
CA THR A 72 9.81 9.99 4.32
C THR A 72 9.00 9.06 3.40
N SER A 73 9.58 7.93 2.98
CA SER A 73 8.88 6.92 2.19
C SER A 73 7.71 6.35 2.98
N THR A 74 6.54 6.41 2.36
CA THR A 74 5.30 5.77 2.82
C THR A 74 5.11 4.40 2.15
N LEU A 75 6.04 4.05 1.26
CA LEU A 75 6.13 2.77 0.56
C LEU A 75 7.09 1.84 1.29
N ASN A 76 6.72 0.58 1.44
CA ASN A 76 7.56 -0.43 2.12
C ASN A 76 7.17 -1.84 1.74
N THR A 77 8.18 -2.67 1.53
CA THR A 77 8.01 -4.09 1.25
C THR A 77 8.84 -4.88 2.24
N ARG A 78 8.25 -5.92 2.82
CA ARG A 78 8.92 -6.78 3.80
C ARG A 78 8.50 -8.21 3.61
N VAL A 79 9.38 -9.10 4.04
CA VAL A 79 9.14 -10.54 4.08
C VAL A 79 9.50 -11.07 5.47
N ILE A 80 8.62 -11.87 6.05
CA ILE A 80 8.85 -12.59 7.30
C ILE A 80 9.24 -14.03 6.98
N GLY A 81 10.55 -14.27 6.90
CA GLY A 81 11.09 -15.59 6.59
C GLY A 81 10.47 -16.19 5.32
N GLY A 82 10.08 -17.45 5.35
CA GLY A 82 9.39 -18.13 4.25
C GLY A 82 7.86 -18.17 4.39
N VAL A 83 7.26 -17.28 5.19
CA VAL A 83 5.84 -17.38 5.57
C VAL A 83 4.97 -16.41 4.78
N LEU A 84 5.36 -15.14 4.74
CA LEU A 84 4.50 -14.06 4.26
C LEU A 84 5.34 -12.86 3.87
N GLY A 85 4.97 -12.23 2.76
CA GLY A 85 5.40 -10.89 2.41
C GLY A 85 4.26 -9.88 2.49
N TRP A 86 4.60 -8.63 2.69
CA TRP A 86 3.65 -7.54 2.51
C TRP A 86 4.29 -6.36 1.79
N THR A 87 3.45 -5.59 1.11
CA THR A 87 3.81 -4.30 0.54
C THR A 87 2.78 -3.24 0.91
N THR A 88 3.26 -2.08 1.32
CA THR A 88 2.48 -0.90 1.66
C THR A 88 2.62 0.10 0.53
N LEU A 89 1.49 0.63 0.07
CA LEU A 89 1.40 1.63 -0.99
C LEU A 89 0.75 2.92 -0.46
N ASP A 90 0.92 4.00 -1.21
CA ASP A 90 0.36 5.31 -0.92
C ASP A 90 -0.77 5.63 -1.89
N THR A 91 -1.93 6.07 -1.41
CA THR A 91 -3.05 6.42 -2.29
C THR A 91 -3.03 7.86 -2.79
N GLY A 92 -1.88 8.54 -2.84
CA GLY A 92 -1.77 9.91 -3.35
C GLY A 92 -1.49 10.96 -2.27
N HIS A 93 -1.26 10.54 -1.03
CA HIS A 93 -1.08 11.40 0.14
C HIS A 93 0.33 12.01 0.20
N VAL A 94 1.40 11.23 -0.06
CA VAL A 94 2.78 11.74 -0.23
C VAL A 94 3.29 11.44 -1.62
N PHE A 95 3.20 10.19 -2.07
CA PHE A 95 3.61 9.81 -3.42
C PHE A 95 2.47 10.04 -4.42
N ALA A 96 2.80 10.28 -5.68
CA ALA A 96 1.78 10.32 -6.72
C ALA A 96 1.18 8.92 -6.95
N LEU A 97 -0.12 8.87 -7.21
CA LEU A 97 -0.80 7.65 -7.62
C LEU A 97 -0.66 7.50 -9.13
N ASP A 98 0.51 7.00 -9.55
CA ASP A 98 0.91 6.98 -10.95
C ASP A 98 1.73 5.72 -11.33
N ALA A 99 2.34 5.76 -12.52
CA ALA A 99 3.17 4.68 -13.03
C ALA A 99 4.40 4.38 -12.16
N GLY A 100 4.91 5.35 -11.38
CA GLY A 100 6.02 5.13 -10.45
C GLY A 100 5.64 4.17 -9.34
N GLN A 101 4.48 4.38 -8.72
CA GLN A 101 3.96 3.43 -7.74
C GLN A 101 3.55 2.10 -8.35
N ALA A 102 2.99 2.08 -9.56
CA ALA A 102 2.71 0.83 -10.25
C ALA A 102 3.99 -0.01 -10.47
N ARG A 103 5.12 0.64 -10.84
CA ARG A 103 6.42 -0.04 -10.96
C ARG A 103 6.90 -0.59 -9.61
N TYR A 104 6.78 0.19 -8.54
CA TYR A 104 7.15 -0.25 -7.19
C TYR A 104 6.35 -1.47 -6.74
N MET A 105 5.02 -1.43 -6.91
CA MET A 105 4.13 -2.52 -6.57
C MET A 105 4.46 -3.77 -7.38
N ARG A 106 4.59 -3.66 -8.71
CA ARG A 106 4.97 -4.78 -9.58
C ARG A 106 6.24 -5.44 -9.08
N ALA A 107 7.29 -4.66 -8.84
CA ALA A 107 8.58 -5.22 -8.48
C ALA A 107 8.59 -5.82 -7.06
N SER A 108 7.81 -5.26 -6.13
CA SER A 108 7.59 -5.85 -4.81
C SER A 108 6.89 -7.21 -4.90
N LEU A 109 5.85 -7.31 -5.73
CA LEU A 109 5.09 -8.55 -5.94
C LEU A 109 5.91 -9.59 -6.72
N THR A 110 6.68 -9.18 -7.73
CA THR A 110 7.67 -10.03 -8.42
C THR A 110 8.67 -10.61 -7.43
N TYR A 111 9.22 -9.78 -6.53
CA TYR A 111 10.13 -10.29 -5.50
C TYR A 111 9.45 -11.33 -4.60
N MET A 112 8.23 -11.07 -4.13
CA MET A 112 7.49 -12.00 -3.28
C MET A 112 7.15 -13.31 -4.01
N ARG A 113 6.78 -13.24 -5.29
CA ARG A 113 6.43 -14.41 -6.13
C ARG A 113 7.66 -15.23 -6.52
N ASP A 114 8.68 -14.58 -7.09
CA ASP A 114 9.73 -15.26 -7.84
C ASP A 114 10.99 -15.50 -6.99
N THR A 115 11.28 -14.58 -6.06
CA THR A 115 12.50 -14.62 -5.24
C THR A 115 12.23 -15.17 -3.84
N ALA A 116 11.39 -14.50 -3.05
CA ALA A 116 11.07 -14.93 -1.69
C ALA A 116 10.12 -16.15 -1.68
N ARG A 117 9.31 -16.31 -2.73
CA ARG A 117 8.35 -17.42 -2.91
C ARG A 117 7.38 -17.55 -1.73
N VAL A 118 6.84 -16.41 -1.31
CA VAL A 118 5.88 -16.30 -0.21
C VAL A 118 4.58 -15.65 -0.68
N PRO A 119 3.42 -15.99 -0.08
CA PRO A 119 2.19 -15.25 -0.33
C PRO A 119 2.37 -13.77 0.04
N ALA A 120 1.66 -12.89 -0.65
CA ALA A 120 1.72 -11.45 -0.47
C ALA A 120 0.41 -10.89 0.11
N ILE A 121 0.57 -9.83 0.92
CA ILE A 121 -0.51 -8.93 1.33
C ILE A 121 -0.20 -7.53 0.80
N VAL A 122 -1.21 -6.84 0.29
CA VAL A 122 -1.09 -5.44 -0.14
C VAL A 122 -1.88 -4.54 0.82
N LEU A 123 -1.30 -3.42 1.25
CA LEU A 123 -1.95 -2.48 2.16
C LEU A 123 -1.93 -1.07 1.58
N TYR A 124 -3.06 -0.37 1.62
CA TYR A 124 -3.15 1.05 1.25
C TYR A 124 -4.40 1.71 1.85
N HIS A 125 -4.43 3.05 1.88
CA HIS A 125 -5.45 3.78 2.64
C HIS A 125 -6.80 3.91 1.94
N VAL A 126 -6.86 4.62 0.80
CA VAL A 126 -8.13 4.86 0.08
C VAL A 126 -8.56 3.60 -0.66
N PRO A 127 -9.80 3.10 -0.46
CA PRO A 127 -10.22 1.83 -1.02
C PRO A 127 -10.43 1.90 -2.52
N SER A 128 -10.06 0.83 -3.22
CA SER A 128 -10.41 0.60 -4.62
C SER A 128 -11.92 0.41 -4.78
N TYR A 129 -12.54 -0.31 -3.84
CA TYR A 129 -13.98 -0.62 -3.87
C TYR A 129 -14.63 -0.09 -2.58
N PRO A 130 -15.03 1.19 -2.48
CA PRO A 130 -15.55 1.76 -1.24
C PRO A 130 -16.86 1.09 -0.76
N SER A 131 -17.09 1.16 0.55
CA SER A 131 -18.20 0.51 1.27
C SER A 131 -19.40 1.41 1.52
N VAL A 132 -19.15 2.66 1.93
CA VAL A 132 -20.20 3.61 2.36
C VAL A 132 -20.17 4.92 1.57
N ARG A 133 -19.15 5.12 0.75
CA ARG A 133 -19.00 6.31 -0.10
C ARG A 133 -19.24 5.92 -1.54
N GLN A 134 -20.00 6.74 -2.26
CA GLN A 134 -19.93 6.73 -3.72
C GLN A 134 -18.51 7.20 -4.13
N SER A 135 -17.99 6.69 -5.24
CA SER A 135 -16.76 7.24 -5.84
C SER A 135 -17.01 8.72 -6.12
N ASP A 136 -16.48 9.58 -5.28
CA ASP A 136 -16.82 11.00 -5.24
C ASP A 136 -15.71 11.75 -5.97
N ALA A 137 -15.93 12.05 -7.25
CA ALA A 137 -15.00 12.77 -8.13
C ALA A 137 -14.75 14.23 -7.72
N SER A 138 -15.09 14.59 -6.48
CA SER A 138 -14.76 15.90 -5.91
C SER A 138 -13.25 16.07 -5.86
N SER A 139 -12.73 17.20 -6.35
CA SER A 139 -11.31 17.53 -6.46
C SER A 139 -10.53 17.59 -5.13
N LYS A 140 -11.19 17.31 -3.99
CA LYS A 140 -10.61 17.38 -2.65
C LYS A 140 -10.34 16.00 -2.04
N LYS A 141 -10.64 14.90 -2.75
CA LYS A 141 -10.48 13.54 -2.27
C LYS A 141 -9.73 12.71 -3.30
N VAL A 142 -8.97 11.72 -2.81
CA VAL A 142 -8.44 10.67 -3.68
C VAL A 142 -9.63 9.86 -4.21
N ASP A 143 -9.68 9.70 -5.53
CA ASP A 143 -10.72 8.93 -6.20
C ASP A 143 -10.39 7.43 -6.16
N SER A 144 -11.32 6.64 -5.61
CA SER A 144 -11.27 5.17 -5.64
C SER A 144 -11.13 4.61 -7.05
N ALA A 145 -11.67 5.29 -8.08
CA ALA A 145 -11.49 4.88 -9.47
C ALA A 145 -10.04 5.05 -9.94
N ALA A 146 -9.35 6.11 -9.52
CA ALA A 146 -7.92 6.28 -9.80
C ALA A 146 -7.08 5.21 -9.09
N VAL A 147 -7.43 4.85 -7.85
CA VAL A 147 -6.78 3.75 -7.12
C VAL A 147 -6.96 2.43 -7.86
N ARG A 148 -8.19 2.12 -8.29
CA ARG A 148 -8.46 0.93 -9.13
C ARG A 148 -7.69 0.95 -10.44
N GLN A 149 -7.64 2.08 -11.13
CA GLN A 149 -6.97 2.19 -12.41
C GLN A 149 -5.47 1.89 -12.32
N VAL A 150 -4.82 2.30 -11.22
CA VAL A 150 -3.38 2.11 -11.03
C VAL A 150 -3.07 0.74 -10.42
N PHE A 151 -3.78 0.31 -9.38
CA PHE A 151 -3.46 -0.92 -8.65
C PHE A 151 -4.24 -2.15 -9.13
N GLY A 152 -5.47 -1.99 -9.60
CA GLY A 152 -6.35 -3.09 -10.04
C GLY A 152 -5.70 -4.03 -11.06
N PRO A 153 -5.14 -3.53 -12.18
CA PRO A 153 -4.47 -4.39 -13.15
C PRO A 153 -3.32 -5.21 -12.58
N LEU A 154 -2.58 -4.66 -11.61
CA LEU A 154 -1.49 -5.38 -10.94
C LEU A 154 -2.01 -6.42 -9.96
N LEU A 155 -3.10 -6.12 -9.24
CA LEU A 155 -3.75 -7.11 -8.38
C LEU A 155 -4.26 -8.30 -9.18
N ASP A 156 -4.79 -8.05 -10.39
CA ASP A 156 -5.20 -9.10 -11.32
C ASP A 156 -4.01 -9.86 -11.91
N GLU A 157 -2.91 -9.16 -12.27
CA GLU A 157 -1.68 -9.74 -12.82
C GLU A 157 -0.97 -10.69 -11.81
N PHE A 158 -1.03 -10.35 -10.52
CA PHE A 158 -0.32 -11.06 -9.45
C PHE A 158 -1.26 -11.85 -8.53
N ASP A 159 -2.40 -12.30 -9.05
CA ASP A 159 -3.44 -12.91 -8.23
C ASP A 159 -3.15 -14.37 -7.80
N ASP A 160 -2.03 -14.91 -8.27
CA ASP A 160 -1.42 -16.17 -7.83
C ASP A 160 -0.61 -16.01 -6.52
N VAL A 161 -0.02 -14.83 -6.31
CA VAL A 161 0.79 -14.52 -5.11
C VAL A 161 0.03 -13.63 -4.12
N VAL A 162 -0.79 -12.68 -4.58
CA VAL A 162 -1.57 -11.79 -3.71
C VAL A 162 -2.72 -12.55 -3.08
N THR A 163 -2.74 -12.57 -1.76
CA THR A 163 -3.74 -13.33 -0.98
C THR A 163 -4.81 -12.46 -0.35
N LEU A 164 -4.44 -11.25 0.09
CA LEU A 164 -5.33 -10.28 0.72
C LEU A 164 -4.89 -8.86 0.37
N VAL A 165 -5.88 -7.98 0.28
CA VAL A 165 -5.67 -6.53 0.18
C VAL A 165 -6.40 -5.88 1.35
N PHE A 166 -5.68 -5.07 2.12
CA PHE A 166 -6.26 -4.25 3.18
C PHE A 166 -6.42 -2.82 2.71
N GLU A 167 -7.67 -2.36 2.72
CA GLU A 167 -8.09 -1.02 2.34
C GLU A 167 -8.82 -0.38 3.52
N ASN A 168 -8.58 0.90 3.77
CA ASN A 168 -9.09 1.60 4.94
C ASN A 168 -10.00 2.77 4.54
N HIS A 169 -9.88 3.89 5.27
CA HIS A 169 -10.49 5.19 5.00
C HIS A 169 -12.01 5.32 5.22
N ASP A 170 -12.83 4.30 4.95
CA ASP A 170 -14.31 4.41 4.98
C ASP A 170 -14.93 4.46 6.38
N HIS A 171 -14.16 4.19 7.44
CA HIS A 171 -14.66 4.06 8.82
C HIS A 171 -15.82 3.04 8.94
N ALA A 172 -15.80 2.00 8.10
CA ALA A 172 -16.75 0.90 8.10
C ALA A 172 -16.00 -0.40 7.80
N TYR A 173 -16.50 -1.51 8.35
CA TYR A 173 -15.98 -2.83 8.02
C TYR A 173 -16.64 -3.35 6.73
N LYS A 174 -15.82 -3.75 5.76
CA LYS A 174 -16.23 -4.39 4.51
C LYS A 174 -15.30 -5.54 4.18
N ARG A 175 -15.88 -6.64 3.72
CA ARG A 175 -15.15 -7.73 3.04
C ARG A 175 -15.80 -8.00 1.70
N THR A 176 -15.02 -8.00 0.63
CA THR A 176 -15.52 -8.30 -0.72
C THR A 176 -15.46 -9.81 -0.99
N HIS A 177 -16.18 -10.25 -2.01
CA HIS A 177 -15.81 -11.49 -2.70
C HIS A 177 -14.46 -11.31 -3.41
N ARG A 178 -13.86 -12.39 -3.93
CA ARG A 178 -12.73 -12.27 -4.84
C ARG A 178 -13.21 -11.48 -6.07
N ILE A 179 -12.46 -10.46 -6.45
CA ILE A 179 -12.76 -9.60 -7.60
C ILE A 179 -11.59 -9.74 -8.59
N ARG A 180 -11.91 -9.82 -9.88
CA ARG A 180 -10.95 -9.73 -10.98
C ARG A 180 -11.61 -9.00 -12.14
N GLY A 181 -10.93 -8.07 -12.79
CA GLY A 181 -11.50 -7.26 -13.88
C GLY A 181 -12.77 -6.52 -13.46
N GLU A 182 -12.79 -5.99 -12.24
CA GLU A 182 -13.94 -5.34 -11.60
C GLU A 182 -15.20 -6.21 -11.43
N ALA A 183 -15.10 -7.53 -11.62
CA ALA A 183 -16.21 -8.47 -11.46
C ALA A 183 -15.94 -9.48 -10.34
N VAL A 184 -17.00 -9.94 -9.67
CA VAL A 184 -16.91 -11.02 -8.69
C VAL A 184 -16.49 -12.31 -9.40
N VAL A 185 -15.43 -12.94 -8.92
CA VAL A 185 -15.02 -14.28 -9.37
C VAL A 185 -15.92 -15.31 -8.67
N PRO A 186 -16.69 -16.12 -9.41
CA PRO A 186 -17.51 -17.16 -8.80
C PRO A 186 -16.66 -18.17 -8.03
N VAL A 187 -17.14 -18.59 -6.87
CA VAL A 187 -16.53 -19.70 -6.13
C VAL A 187 -16.93 -20.99 -6.82
N THR A 188 -16.12 -21.51 -7.73
CA THR A 188 -16.34 -22.86 -8.28
C THR A 188 -15.92 -23.88 -7.21
N GLY A 189 -16.84 -24.76 -6.82
CA GLY A 189 -16.65 -25.71 -5.73
C GLY A 189 -15.52 -26.72 -5.96
N ALA A 190 -14.89 -27.12 -4.85
CA ALA A 190 -13.97 -28.26 -4.68
C ALA A 190 -12.68 -28.24 -5.51
N GLY A 191 -11.71 -27.42 -5.09
CA GLY A 191 -10.33 -27.49 -5.57
C GLY A 191 -9.61 -26.19 -5.27
N GLY A 192 -9.10 -26.05 -4.04
CA GLY A 192 -8.39 -24.84 -3.62
C GLY A 192 -7.06 -24.68 -4.37
N ARG A 193 -6.89 -23.47 -4.92
CA ARG A 193 -5.71 -22.91 -5.62
C ARG A 193 -5.20 -23.70 -6.82
#